data_AF-A0A4U0U6M7-F1
#
_entry.id   AF-A0A4U0U6M7-F1
#
_cell.length_a   1.000
_cell.length_b   1.000
_cell.length_c   1.000
_cell.angle_alpha   90.00
_cell.angle_beta   90.00
_cell.angle_gamma   90.00
#
_symmetry.space_group_name_H-M   'P 1'
#
loop_
_entity.id
_entity.type
_entity.pdbx_description
1 polymer ?
#
loop_
_entity_poly.entity_id
_entity_poly.type
_entity_poly.pdbx_seq_one_letter_code
_entity_poly.pdbx_strand_id
1 'polypeptide(L)'
;MGNGGSKPEQQVFSADAPVTFSQSVLDSLQRNPETDSTRAHDLELKVQSRVREELTRIRDQQSTDLSQLTDALTISPPKPPPSPSESTSTPSQPSTSLADHLRSPFYQDHSPRNPSGPSGASPSDTPDSGRSSDSVKKEIMDLRQKLESRKKVESVPKSVEQAKEKVVQCLRTNDRRPLDCWKQVEEFKREVGMLEARFVARVGR
;
A
#
# COMPACT_ATOMS: atom_id res chain seq x y z
N MET A 1 14.33 -39.37 50.81
CA MET A 1 13.40 -39.01 49.72
C MET A 1 14.24 -38.59 48.52
N GLY A 2 14.30 -39.43 47.48
CA GLY A 2 15.16 -39.24 46.31
C GLY A 2 14.46 -38.43 45.24
N ASN A 3 15.16 -37.43 44.69
CA ASN A 3 14.67 -36.53 43.66
C ASN A 3 15.12 -37.05 42.28
N GLY A 4 14.25 -37.76 41.57
CA GLY A 4 14.49 -38.22 40.20
C GLY A 4 13.78 -37.31 39.21
N GLY A 5 14.51 -36.41 38.55
CA GLY A 5 13.97 -35.55 37.50
C GLY A 5 13.86 -36.28 36.17
N SER A 6 12.64 -36.52 35.69
CA SER A 6 12.36 -37.05 34.36
C SER A 6 12.47 -35.93 33.31
N LYS A 7 13.42 -36.03 32.37
CA LYS A 7 13.48 -35.14 31.20
C LYS A 7 12.58 -35.69 30.08
N PRO A 8 11.81 -34.86 29.37
CA PRO A 8 11.12 -35.30 28.16
C PRO A 8 12.12 -35.39 27.01
N GLU A 9 12.27 -36.58 26.41
CA GLU A 9 13.00 -36.74 25.15
C GLU A 9 12.17 -36.13 24.01
N GLN A 10 12.71 -35.09 23.39
CA GLN A 10 12.13 -34.47 22.20
C GLN A 10 12.58 -35.27 20.98
N GLN A 11 11.70 -36.11 20.44
CA GLN A 11 11.97 -36.84 19.19
C GLN A 11 11.94 -35.86 18.02
N VAL A 12 13.13 -35.51 17.52
CA VAL A 12 13.31 -34.74 16.29
C VAL A 12 13.23 -35.71 15.12
N PHE A 13 12.15 -35.64 14.34
CA PHE A 13 12.04 -36.35 13.07
C PHE A 13 12.87 -35.60 12.02
N SER A 14 14.13 -36.01 11.86
CA SER A 14 14.92 -35.65 10.69
C SER A 14 14.45 -36.51 9.51
N ALA A 15 13.90 -35.88 8.48
CA ALA A 15 13.56 -36.58 7.24
C ALA A 15 14.86 -36.96 6.52
N ASP A 16 15.35 -38.18 6.76
CA ASP A 16 16.57 -38.75 6.18
C ASP A 16 16.34 -39.30 4.75
N ALA A 17 15.38 -38.72 4.03
CA ALA A 17 15.10 -39.07 2.65
C ALA A 17 15.68 -37.97 1.74
N PRO A 18 16.50 -38.32 0.74
CA PRO A 18 17.04 -37.33 -0.19
C PRO A 18 15.87 -36.65 -0.90
N VAL A 19 15.79 -35.33 -0.77
CA VAL A 19 14.80 -34.50 -1.46
C VAL A 19 15.10 -34.59 -2.95
N THR A 20 14.46 -35.54 -3.64
CA THR A 20 14.58 -35.72 -5.08
C THR A 20 13.56 -34.82 -5.75
N PHE A 21 14.04 -33.84 -6.52
CA PHE A 21 13.18 -33.05 -7.38
C PHE A 21 12.91 -33.83 -8.67
N SER A 22 11.69 -33.76 -9.18
CA SER A 22 11.34 -34.35 -10.47
C SER A 22 12.20 -33.74 -11.59
N GLN A 23 12.67 -34.56 -12.53
CA GLN A 23 13.53 -34.11 -13.63
C GLN A 23 12.92 -32.98 -14.47
N SER A 24 11.59 -32.94 -14.59
CA SER A 24 10.86 -31.85 -15.26
C SER A 24 11.00 -30.50 -14.55
N VAL A 25 11.07 -30.50 -13.22
CA VAL A 25 11.30 -29.30 -12.41
C VAL A 25 12.75 -28.86 -12.53
N LEU A 26 13.70 -29.81 -12.52
CA LEU A 26 15.12 -29.51 -12.76
C LEU A 26 15.37 -28.95 -14.16
N ASP A 27 14.78 -29.55 -15.19
CA ASP A 27 14.81 -29.04 -16.57
C ASP A 27 14.19 -27.64 -16.67
N SER A 28 13.06 -27.41 -16.00
CA SER A 28 12.40 -26.11 -15.99
C SER A 28 13.22 -25.05 -15.26
N LEU A 29 13.86 -25.41 -14.14
CA LEU A 29 14.78 -24.53 -13.42
C LEU A 29 16.08 -24.27 -14.19
N GLN A 30 16.61 -25.25 -14.92
CA GLN A 30 17.82 -25.10 -15.74
C GLN A 30 17.58 -24.30 -17.02
N ARG A 31 16.39 -24.41 -17.62
CA ARG A 31 16.04 -23.72 -18.87
C ARG A 31 15.47 -22.32 -18.64
N ASN A 32 15.14 -21.97 -17.39
CA ASN A 32 14.50 -20.70 -17.10
C ASN A 32 15.53 -19.67 -16.59
N PRO A 33 16.06 -18.77 -17.44
CA PRO A 33 16.96 -17.70 -17.04
C PRO A 33 16.23 -16.54 -16.33
N GLU A 34 14.90 -16.65 -16.16
CA GLU A 34 14.07 -15.68 -15.46
C GLU A 34 14.55 -15.55 -14.01
N THR A 35 15.10 -14.38 -13.69
CA THR A 35 15.47 -14.01 -12.32
C THR A 35 14.20 -13.71 -11.52
N ASP A 36 14.27 -13.74 -10.19
CA ASP A 36 13.11 -13.44 -9.33
C ASP A 36 12.44 -12.09 -9.66
N SER A 37 13.24 -11.12 -10.13
CA SER A 37 12.77 -9.81 -10.60
C SER A 37 11.90 -9.88 -11.86
N THR A 38 12.20 -10.76 -12.82
CA THR A 38 11.40 -10.87 -14.05
C THR A 38 10.07 -11.56 -13.77
N ARG A 39 10.08 -12.61 -12.92
CA ARG A 39 8.85 -13.25 -12.41
C ARG A 39 7.96 -12.28 -11.63
N ALA A 40 8.55 -11.44 -10.78
CA ALA A 40 7.81 -10.43 -10.04
C ALA A 40 7.18 -9.39 -10.98
N HIS A 41 7.91 -8.98 -12.03
CA HIS A 41 7.41 -8.03 -13.02
C HIS A 41 6.26 -8.60 -13.86
N ASP A 42 6.36 -9.85 -14.29
CA ASP A 42 5.31 -10.53 -15.05
C ASP A 42 4.02 -10.70 -14.22
N LEU A 43 4.17 -11.01 -12.93
CA LEU A 43 3.03 -11.07 -12.02
C LEU A 43 2.37 -9.70 -11.90
N GLU A 44 3.16 -8.65 -11.70
CA GLU A 44 2.68 -7.27 -11.60
C GLU A 44 1.92 -6.85 -12.87
N LEU A 45 2.47 -7.14 -14.05
CA LEU A 45 1.81 -6.85 -15.33
C LEU A 45 0.46 -7.58 -15.45
N LYS A 46 0.38 -8.84 -15.02
CA LYS A 46 -0.85 -9.63 -15.03
C LYS A 46 -1.89 -9.13 -14.03
N VAL A 47 -1.46 -8.60 -12.88
CA VAL A 47 -2.34 -7.94 -11.93
C VAL A 47 -2.89 -6.66 -12.55
N GLN A 48 -2.03 -5.83 -13.15
CA GLN A 48 -2.45 -4.61 -13.82
C GLN A 48 -3.44 -4.87 -14.95
N SER A 49 -3.23 -5.93 -15.75
CA SER A 49 -4.16 -6.28 -16.83
C SER A 49 -5.54 -6.64 -16.29
N ARG A 50 -5.62 -7.48 -15.25
CA ARG A 50 -6.89 -7.86 -14.61
C ARG A 50 -7.60 -6.67 -13.98
N VAL A 51 -6.87 -5.83 -13.27
CA VAL A 51 -7.45 -4.63 -12.64
C VAL A 51 -8.02 -3.70 -13.71
N ARG A 52 -7.32 -3.51 -14.84
CA ARG A 52 -7.85 -2.70 -15.94
C ARG A 52 -9.12 -3.31 -16.53
N GLU A 53 -9.14 -4.61 -16.77
CA GLU A 53 -10.30 -5.32 -17.31
C GLU A 53 -11.51 -5.19 -16.38
N GLU A 54 -11.33 -5.37 -15.07
CA GLU A 54 -12.40 -5.19 -14.08
C GLU A 54 -12.88 -3.74 -14.00
N LEU A 55 -11.97 -2.77 -14.06
CA LEU A 55 -12.34 -1.34 -14.09
C LEU A 55 -13.11 -0.97 -15.35
N THR A 56 -12.75 -1.53 -16.52
CA THR A 56 -13.51 -1.32 -17.75
C THR A 56 -14.89 -1.95 -17.65
N ARG A 57 -14.99 -3.17 -17.13
CA ARG A 57 -16.27 -3.84 -16.91
C ARG A 57 -17.19 -3.05 -16.01
N ILE A 58 -16.67 -2.54 -14.89
CA ILE A 58 -17.45 -1.72 -13.94
C ILE A 58 -17.91 -0.43 -14.62
N ARG A 59 -17.04 0.24 -15.38
CA ARG A 59 -17.40 1.47 -16.12
C ARG A 59 -18.56 1.21 -17.09
N ASP A 60 -18.48 0.13 -17.84
CA ASP A 60 -19.50 -0.20 -18.85
C ASP A 60 -20.84 -0.53 -18.17
N GLN A 61 -20.82 -1.33 -17.10
CA GLN A 61 -22.00 -1.62 -16.28
C GLN A 61 -22.65 -0.34 -15.72
N GLN A 62 -21.84 0.55 -15.15
CA GLN A 62 -22.35 1.83 -14.65
C GLN A 62 -22.96 2.67 -15.77
N SER A 63 -22.37 2.68 -16.96
CA SER A 63 -22.92 3.42 -18.11
C SER A 63 -24.28 2.87 -18.56
N THR A 64 -24.45 1.54 -18.56
CA THR A 64 -25.71 0.90 -18.92
C THR A 64 -26.79 1.10 -17.87
N ASP A 65 -26.42 1.09 -16.59
CA ASP A 65 -27.37 1.34 -15.50
C ASP A 65 -27.84 2.80 -15.54
N LEU A 66 -26.92 3.74 -15.75
CA LEU A 66 -27.25 5.15 -15.94
C LEU A 66 -28.14 5.36 -17.17
N SER A 67 -27.88 4.67 -18.29
CA SER A 67 -28.72 4.76 -19.49
C SER A 67 -30.13 4.21 -19.23
N GLN A 68 -30.25 3.06 -18.57
CA GLN A 68 -31.55 2.48 -18.21
C GLN A 68 -32.34 3.37 -17.25
N LEU A 69 -31.66 3.96 -16.25
CA LEU A 69 -32.28 4.91 -15.32
C LEU A 69 -32.76 6.17 -16.04
N THR A 70 -31.97 6.74 -16.96
CA THR A 70 -32.44 7.88 -17.75
C THR A 70 -33.60 7.50 -18.68
N ASP A 71 -33.58 6.32 -19.28
CA ASP A 71 -34.70 5.85 -20.11
C ASP A 71 -35.97 5.67 -19.26
N ALA A 72 -35.86 5.06 -18.08
CA ALA A 72 -36.98 4.92 -17.14
C ALA A 72 -37.54 6.27 -16.67
N LEU A 73 -36.67 7.27 -16.47
CA LEU A 73 -37.07 8.63 -16.11
C LEU A 73 -37.72 9.38 -17.28
N THR A 74 -37.32 9.13 -18.52
CA THR A 74 -37.80 9.84 -19.72
C THR A 74 -39.06 9.21 -20.34
N ILE A 75 -39.28 7.91 -20.17
CA ILE A 75 -40.42 7.15 -20.73
C ILE A 75 -41.71 7.31 -19.88
N SER A 76 -41.65 7.89 -18.68
CA SER A 76 -42.84 8.20 -17.89
C SER A 76 -43.35 9.63 -18.18
N PRO A 77 -44.48 9.82 -18.92
CA PRO A 77 -45.05 11.14 -19.13
C PRO A 77 -45.76 11.65 -17.86
N PRO A 78 -45.83 12.99 -17.63
CA PRO A 78 -46.48 13.56 -16.46
C PRO A 78 -48.02 13.44 -16.60
N LYS A 79 -48.64 12.68 -15.70
CA LYS A 79 -50.10 12.67 -15.52
C LYS A 79 -50.52 13.99 -14.84
N PRO A 80 -51.43 14.80 -15.42
CA PRO A 80 -51.85 16.07 -14.83
C PRO A 80 -52.72 15.83 -13.56
N PRO A 81 -52.65 16.73 -12.56
CA PRO A 81 -53.31 16.54 -11.27
C PRO A 81 -54.75 17.06 -11.26
N PRO A 82 -55.63 16.49 -10.43
CA PRO A 82 -56.65 17.26 -9.72
C PRO A 82 -56.18 17.57 -8.28
N SER A 83 -56.05 18.85 -7.96
CA SER A 83 -56.13 19.40 -6.58
C SER A 83 -57.62 19.47 -6.16
N PRO A 84 -58.01 19.73 -4.88
CA PRO A 84 -57.21 20.12 -3.69
C PRO A 84 -57.62 19.39 -2.37
N SER A 85 -57.04 19.84 -1.25
CA SER A 85 -57.34 19.55 0.20
C SER A 85 -56.40 18.48 0.79
N GLU A 86 -55.61 18.67 1.85
CA GLU A 86 -55.50 19.68 2.92
C GLU A 86 -54.04 19.79 3.34
N SER A 87 -53.60 21.01 3.70
CA SER A 87 -52.29 21.28 4.29
C SER A 87 -52.42 21.44 5.79
N THR A 88 -51.69 20.64 6.57
CA THR A 88 -51.44 20.95 7.99
C THR A 88 -49.93 20.87 8.25
N SER A 89 -49.35 22.05 8.48
CA SER A 89 -48.13 22.39 9.26
C SER A 89 -46.76 21.77 8.90
N THR A 90 -45.86 22.66 8.46
CA THR A 90 -44.37 22.61 8.46
C THR A 90 -43.77 22.55 9.88
N PRO A 91 -42.49 22.16 10.13
CA PRO A 91 -41.31 22.93 9.67
C PRO A 91 -40.02 22.16 9.24
N SER A 92 -39.29 22.79 8.31
CA SER A 92 -37.82 22.74 8.09
C SER A 92 -37.19 21.52 7.37
N GLN A 93 -37.02 21.63 6.05
CA GLN A 93 -36.03 20.83 5.31
C GLN A 93 -34.94 21.76 4.73
N PRO A 94 -33.65 21.39 4.80
CA PRO A 94 -32.62 22.03 3.98
C PRO A 94 -32.84 21.60 2.53
N SER A 95 -32.95 22.57 1.61
CA SER A 95 -32.99 22.31 0.18
C SER A 95 -31.64 21.79 -0.29
N THR A 96 -31.40 20.48 -0.18
CA THR A 96 -30.31 19.81 -0.87
C THR A 96 -30.65 19.76 -2.36
N SER A 97 -30.43 20.89 -3.02
CA SER A 97 -30.46 20.97 -4.48
C SER A 97 -29.46 19.96 -5.05
N LEU A 98 -29.82 19.29 -6.13
CA LEU A 98 -28.96 18.33 -6.86
C LEU A 98 -27.56 18.89 -7.18
N ALA A 99 -27.43 20.22 -7.25
CA ALA A 99 -26.15 20.91 -7.43
C ALA A 99 -25.14 20.67 -6.29
N ASP A 100 -25.59 20.45 -5.05
CA ASP A 100 -24.69 20.18 -3.91
C ASP A 100 -24.17 18.73 -3.90
N HIS A 101 -24.94 17.79 -4.45
CA HIS A 101 -24.52 16.38 -4.57
C HIS A 101 -23.61 16.11 -5.78
N LEU A 102 -23.60 17.00 -6.78
CA LEU A 102 -22.73 16.90 -7.96
C LEU A 102 -21.37 17.61 -7.77
N ARG A 103 -21.14 18.27 -6.63
CA ARG A 103 -19.84 18.86 -6.29
C ARG A 103 -18.88 17.79 -5.75
N SER A 104 -18.15 17.16 -6.67
CA SER A 104 -16.98 16.33 -6.33
C SER A 104 -15.90 17.20 -5.66
N PRO A 105 -15.29 16.76 -4.54
CA PRO A 105 -14.22 17.50 -3.87
C PRO A 105 -12.91 17.54 -4.70
N PHE A 106 -12.86 16.83 -5.84
CA PHE A 106 -11.68 16.71 -6.68
C PHE A 106 -11.68 17.64 -7.90
N TYR A 107 -12.82 18.24 -8.26
CA TYR A 107 -12.91 19.23 -9.35
C TYR A 107 -13.39 20.57 -8.78
N GLN A 108 -12.46 21.39 -8.30
CA GLN A 108 -12.69 22.83 -8.24
C GLN A 108 -12.42 23.38 -9.64
N ASP A 109 -13.49 23.72 -10.34
CA ASP A 109 -13.43 24.42 -11.62
C ASP A 109 -12.94 25.85 -11.38
N HIS A 110 -11.63 26.07 -11.48
CA HIS A 110 -11.01 27.39 -11.45
C HIS A 110 -11.18 28.08 -12.81
N SER A 111 -12.41 28.37 -13.19
CA SER A 111 -12.69 29.22 -14.34
C SER A 111 -12.80 30.68 -13.87
N PRO A 112 -11.96 31.61 -14.33
CA PRO A 112 -12.03 33.00 -13.92
C PRO A 112 -13.34 33.61 -14.41
N ARG A 113 -14.28 33.84 -13.49
CA ARG A 113 -15.57 34.46 -13.78
C ARG A 113 -15.35 35.93 -14.13
N ASN A 114 -15.64 36.26 -15.39
CA ASN A 114 -15.63 37.59 -15.97
C ASN A 114 -16.56 38.54 -15.17
N PRO A 115 -16.10 39.73 -14.70
CA PRO A 115 -16.88 40.57 -13.80
C PRO A 115 -17.79 41.51 -14.59
N SER A 116 -19.01 41.07 -14.90
CA SER A 116 -20.10 41.99 -15.29
C SER A 116 -21.47 41.38 -14.95
N GLY A 117 -22.00 41.73 -13.78
CA GLY A 117 -23.36 41.40 -13.35
C GLY A 117 -23.62 41.89 -11.92
N PRO A 118 -24.72 42.61 -11.64
CA PRO A 118 -24.78 43.60 -10.58
C PRO A 118 -25.11 43.04 -9.19
N SER A 119 -24.69 43.85 -8.22
CA SER A 119 -24.62 43.68 -6.77
C SER A 119 -25.91 43.25 -6.06
N GLY A 120 -25.75 42.40 -5.04
CA GLY A 120 -26.74 42.13 -4.01
C GLY A 120 -26.11 41.58 -2.73
N ALA A 121 -25.83 42.48 -1.79
CA ALA A 121 -25.73 42.34 -0.33
C ALA A 121 -24.74 41.32 0.34
N SER A 122 -23.95 41.90 1.25
CA SER A 122 -23.00 41.42 2.28
C SER A 122 -23.48 40.26 3.19
N PRO A 123 -22.78 39.96 4.32
CA PRO A 123 -21.38 39.59 4.58
C PRO A 123 -21.30 38.17 5.20
N SER A 124 -20.08 37.67 5.42
CA SER A 124 -19.73 36.52 6.28
C SER A 124 -20.26 35.12 5.92
N ASP A 125 -19.42 34.12 6.17
CA ASP A 125 -19.69 32.68 6.19
C ASP A 125 -19.53 31.93 4.86
N THR A 126 -18.30 31.94 4.35
CA THR A 126 -17.73 30.69 3.81
C THR A 126 -17.77 29.65 4.93
N PRO A 127 -18.36 28.45 4.77
CA PRO A 127 -18.00 27.33 5.62
C PRO A 127 -16.57 26.99 5.24
N ASP A 128 -15.64 27.63 5.95
CA ASP A 128 -14.23 27.28 5.98
C ASP A 128 -14.19 25.75 6.10
N SER A 129 -13.55 25.11 5.12
CA SER A 129 -13.32 23.68 5.19
C SER A 129 -12.64 23.45 6.53
N GLY A 130 -13.36 22.87 7.50
CA GLY A 130 -13.06 22.89 8.94
C GLY A 130 -11.75 22.23 9.37
N ARG A 131 -10.80 22.09 8.46
CA ARG A 131 -9.37 21.94 8.70
C ARG A 131 -8.75 23.32 8.89
N SER A 132 -8.97 23.91 10.06
CA SER A 132 -8.19 25.06 10.50
C SER A 132 -6.69 24.75 10.37
N SER A 133 -5.85 25.76 10.10
CA SER A 133 -4.41 25.54 9.98
C SER A 133 -3.83 24.84 11.22
N ASP A 134 -4.47 25.02 12.37
CA ASP A 134 -4.10 24.39 13.63
C ASP A 134 -4.50 22.91 13.71
N SER A 135 -5.61 22.49 13.07
CA SER A 135 -5.93 21.07 12.87
C SER A 135 -4.88 20.37 12.00
N VAL A 136 -4.46 21.02 10.91
CA VAL A 136 -3.44 20.47 10.00
C VAL A 136 -2.07 20.38 10.70
N LYS A 137 -1.67 21.40 11.47
CA LYS A 137 -0.45 21.33 12.29
C LYS A 137 -0.48 20.19 13.30
N LYS A 138 -1.64 19.98 13.94
CA LYS A 138 -1.84 18.87 14.89
C LYS A 138 -1.71 17.51 14.20
N GLU A 139 -2.31 17.34 13.03
CA GLU A 139 -2.17 16.12 12.22
C GLU A 139 -0.73 15.89 11.75
N ILE A 140 -0.02 16.94 11.33
CA ILE A 140 1.40 16.85 10.95
C ILE A 140 2.27 16.43 12.13
N MET A 141 2.01 16.97 13.33
CA MET A 141 2.74 16.56 14.54
C MET A 141 2.45 15.11 14.91
N ASP A 142 1.19 14.67 14.85
CA ASP A 142 0.80 13.28 15.11
C ASP A 142 1.42 12.32 14.08
N LEU A 143 1.45 12.70 12.79
CA LEU A 143 2.13 11.93 11.75
C LEU A 143 3.64 11.85 11.97
N ARG A 144 4.30 12.94 12.39
CA ARG A 144 5.72 12.92 12.75
C ARG A 144 5.97 12.00 13.94
N GLN A 145 5.15 12.09 14.98
CA GLN A 145 5.23 11.21 16.14
C GLN A 145 4.99 9.73 15.77
N LYS A 146 4.06 9.45 14.85
CA LYS A 146 3.81 8.11 14.30
C LYS A 146 4.94 7.60 13.41
N LEU A 147 5.62 8.47 12.67
CA LEU A 147 6.80 8.11 11.88
C LEU A 147 8.02 7.86 12.76
N GLU A 148 8.15 8.58 13.87
CA GLU A 148 9.21 8.36 14.87
C GLU A 148 8.96 7.12 15.73
N SER A 149 7.69 6.80 16.02
CA SER A 149 7.32 5.58 16.73
C SER A 149 7.40 4.33 15.85
N ARG A 150 7.38 4.48 14.52
CA ARG A 150 7.76 3.38 13.62
C ARG A 150 9.22 3.05 13.84
N LYS A 151 9.48 1.76 14.08
CA LYS A 151 10.81 1.19 14.30
C LYS A 151 11.77 1.70 13.22
N LYS A 152 12.68 2.58 13.61
CA LYS A 152 13.76 3.04 12.75
C LYS A 152 14.55 1.82 12.32
N VAL A 153 14.78 1.67 11.02
CA VAL A 153 15.60 0.60 10.45
C VAL A 153 16.89 0.56 11.25
N GLU A 154 17.13 -0.56 11.94
CA GLU A 154 18.27 -0.66 12.83
C GLU A 154 19.54 -0.55 11.99
N SER A 155 20.29 0.52 12.20
CA SER A 155 21.51 0.79 11.43
C SER A 155 22.50 -0.35 11.65
N VAL A 156 23.08 -0.84 10.56
CA VAL A 156 24.12 -1.86 10.59
C VAL A 156 25.29 -1.38 11.47
N PRO A 157 25.84 -2.21 12.36
CA PRO A 157 26.98 -1.81 13.19
C PRO A 157 28.21 -1.53 12.32
N LYS A 158 28.94 -0.46 12.66
CA LYS A 158 30.16 -0.01 11.96
C LYS A 158 31.21 -1.10 11.74
N SER A 159 31.26 -2.11 12.62
CA SER A 159 32.17 -3.26 12.48
C SER A 159 31.92 -4.04 11.17
N VAL A 160 30.64 -4.32 10.87
CA VAL A 160 30.24 -5.05 9.67
C VAL A 160 30.47 -4.21 8.41
N GLU A 161 30.25 -2.89 8.50
CA GLU A 161 30.54 -1.96 7.41
C GLU A 161 32.03 -1.93 7.06
N GLN A 162 32.91 -1.87 8.08
CA GLN A 162 34.36 -1.92 7.88
C GLN A 162 34.82 -3.27 7.31
N ALA A 163 34.24 -4.39 7.78
CA ALA A 163 34.56 -5.71 7.25
C ALA A 163 34.13 -5.84 5.78
N LYS A 164 32.95 -5.31 5.43
CA LYS A 164 32.47 -5.22 4.05
C LYS A 164 33.41 -4.39 3.18
N GLU A 165 33.85 -3.22 3.64
CA GLU A 165 34.79 -2.37 2.92
C GLU A 165 36.11 -3.08 2.64
N LYS A 166 36.65 -3.84 3.62
CA LYS A 166 37.87 -4.64 3.43
C LYS A 166 37.72 -5.72 2.35
N VAL A 167 36.56 -6.39 2.30
CA VAL A 167 36.26 -7.36 1.24
C VAL A 167 36.20 -6.66 -0.12
N VAL A 168 35.45 -5.56 -0.21
CA VAL A 168 35.31 -4.78 -1.45
C VAL A 168 36.66 -4.24 -1.93
N GLN A 169 37.49 -3.73 -1.02
CA GLN A 169 38.82 -3.22 -1.34
C GLN A 169 39.74 -4.34 -1.83
N CYS A 170 39.72 -5.50 -1.18
CA CYS A 170 40.51 -6.65 -1.63
C CYS A 170 40.08 -7.13 -3.01
N LEU A 171 38.77 -7.25 -3.25
CA LEU A 171 38.24 -7.70 -4.55
C LEU A 171 38.56 -6.71 -5.67
N ARG A 172 38.45 -5.39 -5.41
CA ARG A 172 38.86 -4.34 -6.36
C ARG A 172 40.34 -4.37 -6.69
N THR A 173 41.17 -4.77 -5.73
CA THR A 173 42.62 -4.88 -5.95
C THR A 173 42.95 -6.16 -6.72
N ASN A 174 42.16 -7.22 -6.52
CA ASN A 174 42.35 -8.55 -7.09
C ASN A 174 41.18 -8.97 -7.98
N ASP A 175 40.79 -8.12 -8.94
CA ASP A 175 39.59 -8.32 -9.78
C ASP A 175 39.61 -9.63 -10.59
N ARG A 176 40.81 -10.15 -10.90
CA ARG A 176 41.00 -11.41 -11.63
C ARG A 176 41.33 -12.61 -10.72
N ARG A 177 41.48 -12.38 -9.41
CA ARG A 177 41.88 -13.39 -8.41
C ARG A 177 41.07 -13.26 -7.12
N PRO A 178 39.74 -13.48 -7.17
CA PRO A 178 38.88 -13.32 -5.99
C PRO A 178 39.22 -14.30 -4.86
N LEU A 179 39.88 -15.43 -5.16
CA LEU A 179 40.31 -16.44 -4.18
C LEU A 179 41.37 -15.91 -3.21
N ASP A 180 42.14 -14.89 -3.58
CA ASP A 180 43.17 -14.30 -2.69
C ASP A 180 42.55 -13.52 -1.52
N CYS A 181 41.26 -13.17 -1.62
CA CYS A 181 40.52 -12.39 -0.64
C CYS A 181 39.77 -13.23 0.41
N TRP A 182 40.07 -14.53 0.51
CA TRP A 182 39.35 -15.46 1.39
C TRP A 182 39.38 -15.04 2.88
N LYS A 183 40.50 -14.49 3.36
CA LYS A 183 40.64 -14.07 4.75
C LYS A 183 39.69 -12.92 5.13
N GLN A 184 39.53 -11.95 4.22
CA GLN A 184 38.62 -10.82 4.41
C GLN A 184 37.17 -11.30 4.39
N VAL A 185 36.86 -12.28 3.55
CA VAL A 185 35.53 -12.88 3.48
C VAL A 185 35.19 -13.66 4.75
N GLU A 186 36.11 -14.43 5.30
CA GLU A 186 35.91 -15.15 6.58
C GLU A 186 35.68 -14.19 7.75
N GLU A 187 36.44 -13.09 7.82
CA GLU A 187 36.24 -12.07 8.84
C GLU A 187 34.87 -11.38 8.71
N PHE A 188 34.44 -11.09 7.48
CA PHE A 188 33.10 -10.55 7.23
C PHE A 188 32.00 -11.53 7.65
N LYS A 189 32.12 -12.82 7.31
CA LYS A 189 31.17 -13.85 7.75
C LYS A 189 31.09 -13.95 9.26
N ARG A 190 32.22 -13.84 9.97
CA ARG A 190 32.25 -13.83 11.44
C ARG A 190 31.44 -12.67 12.01
N GLU A 191 31.65 -11.47 11.50
CA GLU A 191 30.93 -10.26 11.92
C GLU A 191 29.43 -10.31 11.62
N VAL A 192 29.06 -10.80 10.43
CA VAL A 192 27.66 -11.02 10.06
C VAL A 192 27.01 -12.10 10.93
N GLY A 193 27.69 -13.21 11.18
CA GLY A 193 27.19 -14.30 12.02
C GLY A 193 26.89 -13.86 13.45
N MET A 194 27.71 -12.96 14.03
CA MET A 194 27.40 -12.36 15.34
C MET A 194 26.15 -11.48 15.31
N LEU A 195 25.97 -10.71 14.24
CA LEU A 195 24.79 -9.85 14.05
C LEU A 195 23.53 -10.70 13.86
N GLU A 196 23.60 -11.73 13.04
CA GLU A 196 22.51 -12.68 12.78
C GLU A 196 22.14 -13.43 14.06
N ALA A 197 23.11 -13.94 14.83
CA ALA A 197 22.84 -14.59 16.10
C ALA A 197 22.08 -13.67 17.08
N ARG A 198 22.47 -12.39 17.17
CA ARG A 198 21.76 -11.39 17.98
C ARG A 198 20.36 -11.10 17.45
N PHE A 199 20.18 -11.06 16.13
CA PHE A 199 18.89 -10.84 15.49
C PHE A 199 17.95 -12.03 15.75
N VAL A 200 18.41 -13.25 15.53
CA VAL A 200 17.64 -14.48 15.77
C VAL A 200 17.27 -14.62 17.24
N ALA A 201 18.18 -14.32 18.17
CA ALA A 201 17.87 -14.34 19.61
C ALA A 201 16.78 -13.31 20.00
N ARG A 202 16.65 -12.21 19.24
CA ARG A 202 15.64 -11.18 19.47
C ARG A 202 14.30 -11.51 18.84
N VAL A 203 14.30 -12.08 17.63
CA VAL A 203 13.08 -12.37 16.85
C VAL A 203 12.50 -13.75 17.18
N GLY A 204 13.33 -14.70 17.59
CA GLY A 204 12.93 -16.05 17.98
C GLY A 204 12.43 -16.18 19.43
N ARG A 205 12.18 -15.06 20.13
CA ARG A 205 11.53 -15.04 21.45
C ARG A 205 10.11 -14.50 21.30
#